data_AF-A0A9D7AAB7-F1
#
_entry.id   AF-A0A9D7AAB7-F1
#
_cell.length_a   1.000
_cell.length_b   1.000
_cell.length_c   1.000
_cell.angle_alpha   90.00
_cell.angle_beta   90.00
_cell.angle_gamma   90.00
#
_symmetry.space_group_name_H-M   'P 1'
#
loop_
_entity.id
_entity.type
_entity.pdbx_description
1 polymer ?
#
loop_
_entity_poly.entity_id
_entity_poly.type
_entity_poly.pdbx_seq_one_letter_code
_entity_poly.pdbx_strand_id
1 'polypeptide(L)'
;MALPTSIDMLAVYGHKDNPVKGTSLAQEDAFFSKNRKGGFGQEIALWGQLGLAGEWSSRPISLYGRNSASGTYGYFKEHALFKGDYKDQVKEQPGSSSVVQGVARDRYAIGYSGIGLAVFVARRRASPGSHRFRHLRAGLVRGRRQARQRLAILQRHRRFRA
;
A
#
# COMPACT_ATOMS: atom_id res chain seq x y z
N MET A 1 10.11 -23.94 -18.17
CA MET A 1 9.74 -22.80 -19.03
C MET A 1 8.61 -22.03 -18.33
N ALA A 2 8.85 -20.77 -17.91
CA ALA A 2 7.84 -19.96 -17.23
C ALA A 2 7.38 -18.87 -18.20
N LEU A 3 6.17 -19.00 -18.74
CA LEU A 3 5.57 -17.99 -19.60
C LEU A 3 5.06 -16.83 -18.73
N PRO A 4 5.47 -15.58 -18.98
CA PRO A 4 4.94 -14.44 -18.26
C PRO A 4 3.48 -14.20 -18.67
N THR A 5 2.54 -14.43 -17.77
CA THR A 5 1.10 -14.38 -18.09
C THR A 5 0.41 -13.09 -17.65
N SER A 6 0.97 -12.32 -16.69
CA SER A 6 0.33 -11.11 -16.16
C SER A 6 1.30 -10.11 -15.51
N ILE A 7 0.90 -8.83 -15.51
CA ILE A 7 1.49 -7.78 -14.69
C ILE A 7 0.60 -7.57 -13.47
N ASP A 8 1.09 -7.95 -12.29
CA ASP A 8 0.40 -7.67 -11.04
C ASP A 8 0.70 -6.24 -10.58
N MET A 9 -0.36 -5.50 -10.26
CA MET A 9 -0.27 -4.22 -9.57
C MET A 9 -0.71 -4.41 -8.12
N LEU A 10 0.01 -3.80 -7.20
CA LEU A 10 -0.36 -3.74 -5.79
C LEU A 10 -0.79 -2.31 -5.46
N ALA A 11 -1.74 -2.20 -4.53
CA ALA A 11 -2.01 -0.94 -3.88
C ALA A 11 -1.97 -1.02 -2.36
N VAL A 12 -1.71 0.15 -1.78
CA VAL A 12 -1.93 0.45 -0.36
C VAL A 12 -3.23 1.26 -0.24
N TYR A 13 -4.03 0.88 0.74
CA TYR A 13 -5.37 1.36 1.03
C TYR A 13 -5.37 2.04 2.39
N GLY A 14 -5.92 3.24 2.46
CA GLY A 14 -6.30 3.89 3.72
C GLY A 14 -7.81 4.03 3.81
N HIS A 15 -8.33 4.11 5.04
CA HIS A 15 -9.74 4.43 5.25
C HIS A 15 -10.13 5.76 4.59
N LYS A 16 -11.39 5.89 4.16
CA LYS A 16 -11.89 7.07 3.41
C LYS A 16 -11.70 8.41 4.13
N ASP A 17 -11.73 8.36 5.46
CA ASP A 17 -11.62 9.54 6.34
C ASP A 17 -10.17 9.84 6.71
N ASN A 18 -9.21 9.01 6.28
CA ASN A 18 -7.80 9.25 6.55
C ASN A 18 -7.33 10.51 5.79
N PRO A 19 -6.85 11.54 6.51
CA PRO A 19 -6.42 12.79 5.89
C PRO A 19 -5.13 12.64 5.06
N VAL A 20 -4.30 11.62 5.33
CA VAL A 20 -3.06 11.33 4.59
C VAL A 20 -3.41 11.13 3.12
N LYS A 21 -2.69 11.84 2.26
CA LYS A 21 -2.89 11.73 0.82
C LYS A 21 -2.18 10.49 0.28
N GLY A 22 -0.97 10.22 0.77
CA GLY A 22 -0.18 9.04 0.47
C GLY A 22 1.12 9.03 1.24
N THR A 23 1.93 8.03 0.95
CA THR A 23 3.00 7.51 1.81
C THR A 23 4.19 7.09 0.94
N SER A 24 5.40 7.20 1.47
CA SER A 24 6.62 6.73 0.81
C SER A 24 6.88 5.25 1.12
N LEU A 25 7.71 4.57 0.32
CA LEU A 25 8.10 3.18 0.60
C LEU A 25 8.80 3.03 1.95
N ALA A 26 9.58 4.02 2.38
CA ALA A 26 10.19 4.01 3.71
C ALA A 26 9.12 4.09 4.82
N GLN A 27 8.02 4.83 4.60
CA GLN A 27 6.89 4.85 5.53
C GLN A 27 6.11 3.54 5.49
N GLU A 28 5.88 2.95 4.31
CA GLU A 28 5.28 1.61 4.21
C GLU A 28 6.06 0.57 4.99
N ASP A 29 7.37 0.59 4.83
CA ASP A 29 8.26 -0.24 5.61
C ASP A 29 8.12 0.03 7.12
N ALA A 30 8.06 1.29 7.53
CA ALA A 30 7.90 1.67 8.93
C ALA A 30 6.53 1.30 9.55
N PHE A 31 5.47 1.25 8.75
CA PHE A 31 4.17 0.72 9.17
C PHE A 31 4.23 -0.79 9.36
N PHE A 32 4.71 -1.51 8.35
CA PHE A 32 4.47 -2.95 8.22
C PHE A 32 5.62 -3.83 8.70
N SER A 33 6.88 -3.35 8.74
CA SER A 33 8.03 -4.18 9.14
C SER A 33 8.53 -3.93 10.55
N LYS A 34 9.12 -4.98 11.13
CA LYS A 34 9.85 -4.93 12.40
C LYS A 34 11.20 -4.23 12.23
N ASN A 35 11.88 -4.51 11.11
CA ASN A 35 13.30 -4.23 10.94
C ASN A 35 13.59 -2.90 10.21
N ARG A 36 12.59 -2.30 9.56
CA ARG A 36 12.67 -0.99 8.90
C ARG A 36 13.86 -0.81 7.95
N LYS A 37 14.08 -1.80 7.07
CA LYS A 37 15.22 -1.84 6.13
C LYS A 37 15.21 -0.73 5.06
N GLY A 38 14.10 -0.05 4.89
CA GLY A 38 13.91 1.13 4.05
C GLY A 38 14.45 2.44 4.64
N GLY A 39 15.03 2.39 5.85
CA GLY A 39 15.80 3.50 6.42
C GLY A 39 14.95 4.58 7.10
N PHE A 40 13.69 4.32 7.42
CA PHE A 40 12.89 5.25 8.20
C PHE A 40 13.33 5.20 9.67
N GLY A 41 13.67 6.36 10.24
CA GLY A 41 14.38 6.45 11.53
C GLY A 41 13.61 5.98 12.75
N GLN A 42 12.28 5.79 12.66
CA GLN A 42 11.44 5.34 13.77
C GLN A 42 10.34 4.40 13.31
N GLU A 43 9.77 3.64 14.24
CA GLU A 43 8.53 2.93 13.99
C GLU A 43 7.37 3.90 13.79
N ILE A 44 6.46 3.60 12.86
CA ILE A 44 5.18 4.30 12.74
C ILE A 44 4.07 3.37 13.25
N ALA A 45 3.63 3.61 14.48
CA ALA A 45 2.55 2.90 15.16
C ALA A 45 1.33 3.80 15.44
N LEU A 46 1.53 5.13 15.46
CA LEU A 46 0.50 6.13 15.67
C LEU A 46 0.39 7.06 14.45
N TRP A 47 -0.83 7.46 14.13
CA TRP A 47 -1.12 8.39 13.05
C TRP A 47 -0.48 9.77 13.25
N GLY A 48 -0.28 10.22 14.51
CA GLY A 48 0.41 11.47 14.82
C GLY A 48 1.88 11.52 14.41
N GLN A 49 2.54 10.37 14.27
CA GLN A 49 3.94 10.30 13.81
C GLN A 49 4.11 10.68 12.33
N LEU A 50 3.00 10.80 11.59
CA LEU A 50 2.96 11.36 10.24
C LEU A 50 2.59 12.85 10.20
N GLY A 51 2.55 13.51 11.37
CA GLY A 51 2.13 14.90 11.49
C GLY A 51 0.61 15.10 11.48
N LEU A 52 -0.18 14.05 11.72
CA LEU A 52 -1.62 14.20 11.90
C LEU A 52 -1.94 14.79 13.28
N ALA A 53 -2.86 15.76 13.29
CA ALA A 53 -3.29 16.45 14.49
C ALA A 53 -4.72 16.04 14.92
N GLY A 54 -5.17 16.59 16.05
CA GLY A 54 -6.52 16.39 16.58
C GLY A 54 -6.78 14.93 16.95
N GLU A 55 -7.97 14.42 16.62
CA GLU A 55 -8.36 13.05 16.94
C GLU A 55 -7.36 12.02 16.43
N TRP A 56 -6.66 12.26 15.32
CA TRP A 56 -5.74 11.30 14.71
C TRP A 56 -4.39 11.21 15.40
N SER A 57 -3.97 12.19 16.21
CA SER A 57 -2.58 12.25 16.71
C SER A 57 -2.21 11.05 17.59
N SER A 58 -3.12 10.64 18.47
CA SER A 58 -2.93 9.53 19.42
C SER A 58 -3.52 8.20 18.94
N ARG A 59 -3.99 8.12 17.69
CA ARG A 59 -4.69 6.92 17.21
C ARG A 59 -3.70 5.87 16.74
N PRO A 60 -3.81 4.63 17.23
CA PRO A 60 -3.01 3.52 16.74
C PRO A 60 -3.39 3.17 15.32
N ILE A 61 -2.41 2.67 14.57
CA ILE A 61 -2.58 2.25 13.19
C ILE A 61 -2.87 0.75 13.16
N SER A 62 -4.04 0.38 12.65
CA SER A 62 -4.37 -1.01 12.39
C SER A 62 -3.80 -1.45 11.04
N LEU A 63 -3.04 -2.53 11.04
CA LEU A 63 -2.38 -3.03 9.83
C LEU A 63 -3.14 -4.23 9.25
N TYR A 64 -3.49 -4.16 7.97
CA TYR A 64 -4.11 -5.27 7.23
C TYR A 64 -3.24 -5.67 6.03
N GLY A 65 -3.03 -6.96 5.83
CA GLY A 65 -2.18 -7.44 4.73
C GLY A 65 -2.70 -8.74 4.14
N ARG A 66 -2.09 -9.18 3.04
CA ARG A 66 -2.27 -10.56 2.57
C ARG A 66 -1.45 -11.51 3.44
N ASN A 67 -1.84 -12.78 3.51
CA ASN A 67 -1.05 -13.81 4.18
C ASN A 67 0.07 -14.38 3.30
N SER A 68 0.96 -15.16 3.90
CA SER A 68 2.13 -15.77 3.24
C SER A 68 1.82 -16.67 2.03
N ALA A 69 0.59 -17.19 1.92
CA ALA A 69 0.14 -17.98 0.77
C ALA A 69 -0.10 -17.14 -0.50
N SER A 70 -0.04 -15.80 -0.40
CA SER A 70 -0.28 -14.88 -1.51
C SER A 70 1.02 -14.41 -2.17
N GLY A 71 1.09 -14.44 -3.51
CA GLY A 71 2.21 -13.82 -4.24
C GLY A 71 2.37 -12.32 -3.96
N THR A 72 1.26 -11.63 -3.64
CA THR A 72 1.28 -10.22 -3.22
C THR A 72 2.06 -10.01 -1.91
N TYR A 73 1.98 -10.96 -0.97
CA TYR A 73 2.73 -10.89 0.29
C TYR A 73 4.23 -10.90 0.04
N GLY A 74 4.70 -11.83 -0.80
CA GLY A 74 6.11 -11.91 -1.19
C GLY A 74 6.57 -10.66 -1.91
N TYR A 75 5.77 -10.17 -2.87
CA TYR A 75 6.09 -8.96 -3.62
C TYR A 75 6.18 -7.70 -2.73
N PHE A 76 5.23 -7.51 -1.81
CA PHE A 76 5.25 -6.39 -0.87
C PHE A 76 6.44 -6.51 0.10
N LYS A 77 6.76 -7.73 0.56
CA LYS A 77 7.95 -7.99 1.39
C LYS A 77 9.24 -7.59 0.67
N GLU A 78 9.35 -7.94 -0.61
CA GLU A 78 10.56 -7.64 -1.39
C GLU A 78 10.70 -6.15 -1.69
N HIS A 79 9.62 -5.49 -2.10
CA HIS A 79 9.70 -4.15 -2.69
C HIS A 79 9.25 -3.01 -1.76
N ALA A 80 8.30 -3.24 -0.87
CA ALA A 80 7.85 -2.23 0.08
C ALA A 80 8.56 -2.35 1.44
N LEU A 81 8.88 -3.57 1.87
CA LEU A 81 9.61 -3.82 3.12
C LEU A 81 11.12 -4.00 2.95
N PHE A 82 11.66 -3.87 1.73
CA PHE A 82 13.09 -4.05 1.45
C PHE A 82 13.64 -5.39 1.98
N LYS A 83 12.86 -6.47 1.84
CA LYS A 83 13.15 -7.80 2.40
C LYS A 83 13.24 -7.83 3.93
N GLY A 84 12.53 -6.93 4.60
CA GLY A 84 12.29 -6.91 6.04
C GLY A 84 11.14 -7.83 6.43
N ASP A 85 11.04 -8.15 7.72
CA ASP A 85 10.00 -9.03 8.25
C ASP A 85 8.77 -8.24 8.70
N TYR A 86 7.58 -8.76 8.41
CA TYR A 86 6.33 -8.15 8.86
C TYR A 86 6.24 -8.13 10.38
N LYS A 87 5.55 -7.12 10.92
CA LYS A 87 5.14 -7.09 12.33
C LYS A 87 4.08 -8.16 12.60
N ASP A 88 4.11 -8.73 13.80
CA ASP A 88 3.16 -9.79 14.19
C ASP A 88 1.72 -9.25 14.30
N GLN A 89 1.57 -7.95 14.50
CA GLN A 89 0.28 -7.26 14.59
C GLN A 89 -0.40 -7.02 13.22
N VAL A 90 0.24 -7.42 12.10
CA VAL A 90 -0.40 -7.35 10.78
C VAL A 90 -1.53 -8.38 10.75
N LYS A 91 -2.77 -7.89 10.61
CA LYS A 91 -3.97 -8.71 10.48
C LYS A 91 -4.00 -9.31 9.08
N GLU A 92 -3.33 -10.45 8.92
CA GLU A 92 -3.27 -11.16 7.64
C GLU A 92 -4.66 -11.62 7.18
N GLN A 93 -4.93 -11.42 5.88
CA GLN A 93 -6.22 -11.70 5.28
C GLN A 93 -6.08 -12.71 4.14
N PRO A 94 -7.05 -13.64 3.99
CA PRO A 94 -7.00 -14.68 2.96
C PRO A 94 -7.13 -14.11 1.54
N GLY A 95 -7.83 -12.99 1.36
CA GLY A 95 -8.08 -12.38 0.04
C GLY A 95 -8.01 -10.85 0.03
N SER A 96 -7.83 -10.27 -1.16
CA SER A 96 -7.78 -8.81 -1.36
C SER A 96 -9.08 -8.13 -0.88
N SER A 97 -10.24 -8.73 -1.13
CA SER A 97 -11.53 -8.20 -0.66
C SER A 97 -11.60 -8.09 0.87
N SER A 98 -11.02 -9.04 1.59
CA SER A 98 -10.99 -9.04 3.06
C SER A 98 -10.08 -7.92 3.59
N VAL A 99 -8.96 -7.62 2.93
CA VAL A 99 -8.13 -6.44 3.24
C VAL A 99 -8.93 -5.16 3.05
N VAL A 100 -9.55 -4.99 1.87
CA VAL A 100 -10.35 -3.81 1.53
C VAL A 100 -11.50 -3.62 2.52
N GLN A 101 -12.22 -4.69 2.88
CA GLN A 101 -13.30 -4.63 3.86
C GLN A 101 -12.80 -4.31 5.27
N GLY A 102 -11.67 -4.86 5.68
CA GLY A 102 -11.02 -4.54 6.96
C GLY A 102 -10.70 -3.05 7.05
N VAL A 103 -10.04 -2.51 6.03
CA VAL A 103 -9.72 -1.08 5.93
C VAL A 103 -10.97 -0.20 5.84
N ALA A 104 -12.07 -0.69 5.26
CA ALA A 104 -13.34 0.05 5.20
C ALA A 104 -14.08 0.11 6.55
N ARG A 105 -13.90 -0.88 7.42
CA ARG A 105 -14.59 -0.98 8.72
C ARG A 105 -13.78 -0.32 9.84
N ASP A 106 -12.47 -0.33 9.74
CA ASP A 106 -11.57 0.26 10.71
C ASP A 106 -11.10 1.64 10.24
N ARG A 107 -11.60 2.69 10.91
CA ARG A 107 -11.33 4.09 10.56
C ARG A 107 -9.84 4.42 10.57
N TYR A 108 -9.04 3.73 11.38
CA TYR A 108 -7.62 3.99 11.60
C TYR A 108 -6.73 2.96 10.92
N ALA A 109 -7.27 2.17 9.99
CA ALA A 109 -6.54 1.15 9.29
C ALA A 109 -5.80 1.64 8.04
N ILE A 110 -4.69 0.95 7.78
CA ILE A 110 -3.99 0.91 6.51
C ILE A 110 -3.84 -0.56 6.09
N GLY A 111 -3.89 -0.84 4.80
CA GLY A 111 -3.64 -2.19 4.33
C GLY A 111 -3.15 -2.26 2.91
N TYR A 112 -2.59 -3.42 2.50
CA TYR A 112 -2.11 -3.63 1.14
C TYR A 112 -2.72 -4.88 0.51
N SER A 113 -2.96 -4.84 -0.79
CA SER A 113 -3.41 -6.00 -1.56
C SER A 113 -3.14 -5.85 -3.06
N GLY A 114 -3.24 -6.95 -3.80
CA GLY A 114 -3.18 -6.91 -5.26
C GLY A 114 -4.45 -6.33 -5.86
N ILE A 115 -4.31 -5.57 -6.95
CA ILE A 115 -5.41 -5.03 -7.76
C ILE A 115 -5.76 -6.08 -8.81
N GLY A 116 -6.90 -6.75 -8.66
CA GLY A 116 -7.49 -7.53 -9.75
C GLY A 116 -7.97 -6.58 -10.85
N LEU A 117 -7.70 -6.91 -12.13
CA LEU A 117 -7.90 -6.08 -13.33
C LEU A 117 -9.06 -5.06 -13.24
N ALA A 118 -8.69 -3.83 -12.88
CA ALA A 118 -9.43 -2.59 -13.16
C ALA A 118 -8.39 -1.57 -13.62
N VAL A 119 -8.37 -1.30 -14.93
CA VAL A 119 -7.40 -0.40 -15.56
C VAL A 119 -7.84 1.04 -15.38
N PHE A 120 -6.96 1.89 -14.83
CA PHE A 120 -6.94 3.33 -15.11
C PHE A 120 -5.53 3.75 -15.52
N VAL A 121 -5.43 4.31 -16.73
CA VAL A 121 -4.19 4.77 -17.37
C VAL A 121 -3.78 6.13 -16.81
N ALA A 122 -2.51 6.27 -16.41
CA ALA A 122 -1.88 7.58 -16.21
C ALA A 122 -1.04 7.94 -17.46
N ARG A 123 -1.33 9.10 -18.06
CA ARG A 123 -0.66 9.56 -19.27
C ARG A 123 0.75 10.07 -18.96
N ARG A 124 1.72 9.60 -19.74
CA ARG A 124 3.15 9.97 -19.70
C ARG A 124 3.34 11.42 -20.19
N ARG A 125 4.17 12.20 -19.50
CA ARG A 125 5.04 13.21 -20.14
C ARG A 125 6.42 13.07 -19.54
N ALA A 126 7.39 12.77 -20.39
CA ALA A 126 8.79 12.60 -20.01
C ALA A 126 9.46 13.98 -19.87
N SER A 127 10.27 14.14 -18.82
CA SER A 127 11.47 14.99 -18.83
C SER A 127 12.48 14.44 -17.81
N PRO A 128 13.79 14.45 -18.10
CA PRO A 128 14.78 13.65 -17.40
C PRO A 128 15.28 14.33 -16.12
N GLY A 129 15.58 13.52 -15.10
CA GLY A 129 16.35 13.96 -13.93
C GLY A 129 15.53 14.56 -12.80
N SER A 130 14.87 13.71 -12.01
CA SER A 130 14.71 13.84 -10.55
C SER A 130 13.61 12.88 -10.08
N HIS A 131 13.95 11.98 -9.15
CA HIS A 131 12.99 11.11 -8.49
C HIS A 131 12.10 11.92 -7.56
N ARG A 132 11.02 12.51 -8.11
CA ARG A 132 9.89 13.02 -7.33
C ARG A 132 8.62 12.27 -7.74
N PHE A 133 8.15 11.43 -6.82
CA PHE A 133 6.84 10.78 -6.89
C PHE A 133 5.75 11.84 -6.69
N ARG A 134 4.77 11.90 -7.58
CA ARG A 134 3.64 12.83 -7.45
C ARG A 134 2.31 12.08 -7.44
N HIS A 135 1.48 12.46 -6.48
CA HIS A 135 0.12 12.00 -6.24
C HIS A 135 -0.80 12.04 -7.47
N LEU A 136 -1.47 10.92 -7.77
CA LEU A 136 -2.63 10.85 -8.66
C LEU A 136 -3.92 10.75 -7.82
N ARG A 137 -4.94 11.54 -8.17
CA ARG A 137 -6.31 11.38 -7.64
C ARG A 137 -7.01 10.27 -8.45
N ALA A 138 -7.48 9.22 -7.78
CA ALA A 138 -8.28 8.18 -8.40
C ALA A 138 -9.73 8.65 -8.64
N GLY A 139 -10.25 8.38 -9.84
CA GLY A 139 -11.66 8.58 -10.23
C GLY A 139 -12.55 7.41 -9.79
N LEU A 140 -13.81 7.75 -9.54
CA LEU A 140 -14.88 6.92 -8.97
C LEU A 140 -15.20 5.66 -9.81
N VAL A 141 -15.21 4.47 -9.20
CA VAL A 141 -15.91 3.30 -9.76
C VAL A 141 -17.39 3.40 -9.39
N ARG A 142 -18.25 3.73 -10.37
CA ARG A 142 -19.71 3.56 -10.25
C ARG A 142 -20.04 2.11 -10.56
N GLY A 143 -20.31 1.32 -9.52
CA GLY A 143 -20.80 -0.05 -9.67
C GLY A 143 -20.66 -0.86 -8.38
N ARG A 144 -21.77 -0.97 -7.64
CA ARG A 144 -21.95 -1.64 -6.34
C ARG A 144 -21.27 -0.95 -5.14
N ARG A 145 -22.05 -0.80 -4.07
CA ARG A 145 -21.79 -0.05 -2.83
C ARG A 145 -20.52 -0.53 -2.10
N GLN A 146 -19.33 -0.20 -2.59
CA GLN A 146 -18.09 -0.33 -1.84
C GLN A 146 -17.51 1.05 -1.55
N ALA A 147 -17.16 1.24 -0.28
CA ALA A 147 -16.74 2.49 0.31
C ALA A 147 -15.59 3.14 -0.50
N ARG A 148 -15.68 4.47 -0.64
CA ARG A 148 -14.69 5.30 -1.35
C ARG A 148 -13.32 5.25 -0.64
N GLN A 149 -12.37 4.41 -1.05
CA GLN A 149 -11.02 4.37 -0.45
C GLN A 149 -10.00 5.20 -1.23
N ARG A 150 -8.93 5.66 -0.55
CA ARG A 150 -7.76 6.31 -1.17
C ARG A 150 -6.71 5.26 -1.52
N LEU A 151 -6.09 5.40 -2.70
CA LEU A 151 -5.22 4.37 -3.33
C LEU A 151 -3.84 4.93 -3.67
N ALA A 152 -2.77 4.24 -3.26
CA ALA A 152 -1.42 4.40 -3.80
C ALA A 152 -1.01 3.13 -4.57
N ILE A 153 -0.43 3.24 -5.77
CA ILE A 153 -0.14 2.11 -6.67
C ILE A 153 1.36 1.85 -6.77
N LEU A 154 1.76 0.59 -6.61
CA LEU A 154 3.11 0.07 -6.88
C LEU A 154 3.06 -0.85 -8.10
N GLN A 155 3.91 -0.57 -9.10
CA GLN A 155 3.97 -1.31 -10.36
C GLN A 155 5.25 -2.14 -10.49
N ARG A 156 5.11 -3.33 -11.05
CA ARG A 156 6.22 -4.22 -11.44
C ARG A 156 6.76 -3.82 -12.82
N HIS A 157 7.99 -3.34 -12.88
CA HIS A 157 8.76 -3.32 -14.13
C HIS A 157 9.86 -4.38 -14.05
N ARG A 158 9.72 -5.50 -14.78
CA ARG A 158 10.87 -6.38 -15.05
C ARG A 158 11.78 -5.63 -16.03
N ARG A 159 12.99 -5.25 -15.59
CA ARG A 159 14.03 -4.71 -16.47
C ARG A 159 14.53 -5.82 -17.37
N PHE A 160 14.53 -5.55 -18.67
CA PHE A 160 15.12 -6.39 -19.70
C PHE A 160 16.65 -6.32 -19.60
N ARG A 161 17.31 -7.48 -19.54
CA ARG A 161 18.61 -7.66 -20.18
C ARG A 161 18.39 -8.66 -21.29
N ALA A 162 18.66 -8.22 -22.52
CA ALA A 162 18.86 -9.10 -23.67
C ALA A 162 20.15 -9.89 -23.46
#